data_AF-A0A291B7E4-F1
#
_entry.id   AF-A0A291B7E4-F1
#
_cell.length_a   1.000
_cell.length_b   1.000
_cell.length_c   1.000
_cell.angle_alpha   90.00
_cell.angle_beta   90.00
_cell.angle_gamma   90.00
#
_symmetry.space_group_name_H-M   'P 1'
#
loop_
_entity.id
_entity.type
_entity.pdbx_description
1 polymer ?
#
loop_
_entity_poly.entity_id
_entity_poly.type
_entity_poly.pdbx_seq_one_letter_code
_entity_poly.pdbx_strand_id
1 'polypeptide(L)' 'MKKNGTDGEQQVWRKLHLVADTNMHEIIATELSTSNITGDEVLPNLLKQTHREINAILADSAYDTRQYHETVRIK' A
#
# COMPACT_ATOMS: atom_id res chain seq x y z
N MET A 1 -33.61 -17.34 -25.85
CA MET A 1 -33.46 -16.58 -24.58
C MET A 1 -32.55 -15.39 -24.83
N LYS A 2 -33.10 -14.17 -24.85
CA LYS A 2 -32.31 -12.93 -24.85
C LYS A 2 -31.82 -12.68 -23.43
N LYS A 3 -30.52 -12.53 -23.25
CA LYS A 3 -29.92 -12.14 -21.97
C LYS A 3 -30.08 -10.62 -21.87
N ASN A 4 -31.03 -10.16 -21.07
CA ASN A 4 -31.09 -8.77 -20.65
C ASN A 4 -30.20 -8.61 -19.43
N GLY A 5 -29.22 -7.71 -19.53
CA GLY A 5 -28.35 -7.32 -18.43
C GLY A 5 -27.53 -6.14 -18.90
N THR A 6 -28.06 -4.95 -18.64
CA THR A 6 -27.46 -3.63 -18.80
C THR A 6 -25.96 -3.62 -18.56
N ASP A 7 -25.26 -2.86 -19.39
CA ASP A 7 -23.88 -2.36 -19.25
C ASP A 7 -23.72 -1.72 -17.86
N GLY A 8 -23.50 -2.57 -16.85
CA GLY A 8 -23.40 -2.15 -15.46
C GLY A 8 -22.00 -1.62 -15.25
N GLU A 9 -21.90 -0.38 -14.75
CA GLU A 9 -20.64 0.20 -14.31
C GLU A 9 -19.87 -0.83 -13.48
N GLN A 10 -18.78 -1.33 -14.07
CA GLN A 10 -17.99 -2.38 -13.45
C GLN A 10 -17.38 -1.80 -12.18
N GLN A 11 -17.73 -2.35 -11.01
CA GLN A 11 -17.15 -1.92 -9.76
C GLN A 11 -15.63 -2.15 -9.80
N VAL A 12 -14.86 -1.07 -9.71
CA VAL A 12 -13.39 -1.11 -9.71
C VAL A 12 -12.91 -1.17 -8.26
N TRP A 13 -12.24 -2.26 -7.90
CA TRP A 13 -11.58 -2.38 -6.61
C TRP A 13 -10.29 -1.56 -6.56
N ARG A 14 -10.05 -0.89 -5.43
CA ARG A 14 -8.81 -0.18 -5.12
C ARG A 14 -8.19 -0.76 -3.85
N LYS A 15 -6.87 -0.60 -3.69
CA LYS A 15 -6.14 -0.98 -2.48
C LYS A 15 -5.81 0.26 -1.67
N LEU A 16 -6.06 0.22 -0.37
CA LEU A 16 -5.63 1.24 0.57
C LEU A 16 -4.45 0.68 1.38
N HIS A 17 -3.30 1.33 1.27
CA HIS A 17 -2.09 1.00 2.02
C HIS A 17 -1.96 1.97 3.18
N LEU A 18 -1.76 1.46 4.39
CA LEU A 18 -1.68 2.25 5.61
C LEU A 18 -0.35 1.97 6.31
N VAL A 19 0.26 3.02 6.87
CA VAL A 19 1.39 2.89 7.80
C VAL A 19 0.95 3.41 9.15
N ALA A 20 1.16 2.60 10.18
CA ALA A 20 0.82 2.93 11.56
C ALA A 20 2.08 3.01 12.42
N ASP A 21 2.11 4.00 13.31
CA ASP A 21 3.06 4.05 14.42
C ASP A 21 2.50 3.22 15.57
N THR A 22 3.17 2.13 15.92
CA THR A 22 2.71 1.21 16.97
C THR A 22 2.82 1.76 18.38
N ASN A 23 3.69 2.76 18.61
CA ASN A 23 3.84 3.38 19.93
C ASN A 23 2.73 4.40 20.17
N MET A 24 2.47 5.23 19.16
CA MET A 24 1.47 6.30 19.26
C MET A 24 0.06 5.83 18.88
N HIS A 25 -0.07 4.65 18.27
CA HIS A 25 -1.34 4.11 17.76
C HIS A 25 -1.99 5.02 16.70
N GLU A 26 -1.18 5.66 15.88
CA GLU A 26 -1.61 6.63 14.86
C GLU A 26 -1.31 6.12 13.45
N ILE A 27 -2.19 6.41 12.49
CA ILE A 27 -1.85 6.27 11.06
C ILE A 27 -1.00 7.47 10.65
N ILE A 28 0.21 7.21 10.16
CA ILE A 28 1.21 8.24 9.83
C ILE A 28 1.41 8.42 8.32
N ALA A 29 0.99 7.47 7.50
CA ALA A 29 0.98 7.58 6.05
C ALA A 29 -0.13 6.72 5.44
N THR A 30 -0.60 7.11 4.26
CA THR A 30 -1.63 6.38 3.51
C THR A 30 -1.42 6.52 2.01
N GLU A 31 -1.72 5.47 1.25
CA GLU A 31 -1.69 5.49 -0.20
C GLU A 31 -2.88 4.69 -0.76
N LEU A 32 -3.63 5.31 -1.68
CA LEU A 32 -4.71 4.64 -2.41
C LEU A 32 -4.25 4.31 -3.83
N SER A 33 -4.23 3.02 -4.18
CA SER A 33 -3.76 2.53 -5.47
C SER A 33 -4.83 1.70 -6.20
N THR A 34 -4.63 1.45 -7.49
CA THR A 34 -5.44 0.49 -8.24
C THR A 34 -5.08 -0.94 -7.85
N SER A 35 -5.99 -1.90 -8.06
CA SER A 35 -5.83 -3.28 -7.59
C SER A 35 -4.61 -4.03 -8.16
N ASN A 36 -4.08 -3.59 -9.30
CA ASN A 36 -2.92 -4.18 -9.97
C ASN A 36 -1.57 -3.66 -9.45
N ILE A 37 -1.56 -2.58 -8.67
CA ILE A 37 -0.32 -2.03 -8.11
C ILE A 37 0.11 -2.87 -6.91
N THR A 38 1.41 -3.13 -6.84
CA THR A 38 2.05 -3.92 -5.78
C THR A 38 2.49 -3.03 -4.61
N GLY A 39 2.75 -3.67 -3.47
CA GLY A 39 3.23 -2.98 -2.27
C GLY A 39 4.56 -2.26 -2.47
N ASP A 40 5.47 -2.85 -3.24
CA ASP A 40 6.80 -2.29 -3.51
C ASP A 40 6.73 -1.02 -4.33
N GLU A 41 5.76 -0.91 -5.24
CA GLU A 41 5.56 0.28 -6.08
C GLU A 41 5.06 1.49 -5.27
N VAL A 42 4.24 1.26 -4.23
CA VAL A 42 3.70 2.34 -3.38
C VAL A 42 4.61 2.70 -2.21
N LEU A 43 5.51 1.80 -1.82
CA LEU A 43 6.37 1.96 -0.65
C LEU A 43 7.20 3.25 -0.63
N PRO A 44 7.86 3.69 -1.73
CA PRO A 44 8.61 4.94 -1.72
C PRO A 44 7.73 6.15 -1.39
N ASN A 45 6.46 6.13 -1.79
CA ASN A 45 5.54 7.23 -1.50
C ASN A 45 5.15 7.25 -0.01
N LEU A 46 4.84 6.09 0.55
CA LEU A 46 4.54 5.93 1.98
C LEU A 46 5.73 6.36 2.86
N LEU A 47 6.96 6.00 2.46
CA LEU A 47 8.16 6.41 3.19
C LEU A 47 8.40 7.93 3.09
N LYS A 48 8.08 8.58 1.97
CA LYS A 48 8.19 10.05 1.84
C LYS A 48 7.22 10.80 2.75
N GLN A 49 6.01 10.28 2.93
CA GLN A 49 5.02 10.85 3.86
C GLN A 49 5.42 10.66 5.34
N THR A 50 6.23 9.65 5.62
CA THR A 50 6.73 9.39 6.97
C THR A 50 7.88 10.34 7.32
N HIS A 51 7.63 11.30 8.22
CA HIS A 51 8.63 12.27 8.68
C HIS A 51 9.40 11.84 9.93
N ARG A 52 9.04 10.69 10.51
CA ARG A 52 9.66 10.13 11.72
C ARG A 52 10.78 9.16 11.36
N GLU A 53 11.70 8.94 12.30
CA GLU A 53 12.72 7.90 12.18
C GLU A 53 12.06 6.52 12.25
N ILE A 54 12.46 5.62 11.33
CA ILE A 54 11.89 4.28 11.22
C ILE A 54 12.88 3.28 11.80
N ASN A 55 12.56 2.76 12.99
CA ASN A 55 13.42 1.77 13.67
C ASN A 55 13.22 0.34 13.14
N ALA A 56 11.97 0.00 12.79
CA ALA A 56 11.59 -1.29 12.25
C ALA A 56 10.30 -1.15 11.45
N ILE A 57 10.12 -1.99 10.44
CA ILE A 57 8.86 -2.08 9.71
C ILE A 57 8.31 -3.51 9.84
N LEU A 58 7.04 -3.61 10.18
CA LEU A 58 6.29 -4.85 10.21
C LEU A 58 5.35 -4.85 9.01
N ALA A 59 5.50 -5.83 8.13
CA ALA A 59 4.67 -6.00 6.95
C ALA A 59 4.36 -7.49 6.76
N ASP A 60 3.38 -7.78 5.90
CA ASP A 60 3.12 -9.16 5.51
C ASP A 60 4.24 -9.72 4.62
N SER A 61 4.29 -11.04 4.46
CA SER A 61 5.35 -11.72 3.69
C SER A 61 5.35 -11.39 2.20
N ALA A 62 4.29 -10.79 1.65
CA ALA A 62 4.31 -10.31 0.27
C ALA A 62 5.24 -9.11 0.08
N TYR A 63 5.61 -8.42 1.17
CA TYR A 63 6.63 -7.37 1.18
C TYR A 63 8.04 -7.91 1.46
N ASP A 64 8.23 -9.22 1.63
CA ASP A 64 9.57 -9.80 1.77
C ASP A 64 10.25 -9.96 0.39
N THR A 65 10.42 -8.83 -0.29
CA THR A 65 11.08 -8.75 -1.59
C THR A 65 12.39 -7.99 -1.46
N ARG A 66 13.35 -8.31 -2.33
CA ARG A 66 14.63 -7.58 -2.36
C ARG A 66 14.44 -6.08 -2.59
N GLN A 67 13.46 -5.70 -3.43
CA GLN A 67 13.18 -4.31 -3.76
C GLN A 67 12.64 -3.53 -2.56
N TYR A 68 11.78 -4.17 -1.74
CA TYR A 68 11.34 -3.63 -0.47
C TYR A 68 12.52 -3.29 0.43
N HIS A 69 13.41 -4.26 0.68
CA HIS A 69 14.58 -4.10 1.54
C HIS A 69 15.54 -3.01 1.04
N GLU A 70 15.77 -2.94 -0.27
CA GLU A 70 16.60 -1.88 -0.87
C GLU A 70 15.96 -0.50 -0.69
N THR A 71 14.64 -0.38 -0.86
CA THR A 71 13.92 0.89 -0.70
C THR A 71 13.93 1.38 0.75
N VAL A 72 13.71 0.48 1.71
CA VAL A 72 13.72 0.80 3.15
C VAL A 72 15.12 1.22 3.60
N ARG A 73 16.18 0.59 3.08
CA ARG A 73 17.57 0.91 3.44
C ARG A 73 17.99 2.35 3.08
N ILE A 74 17.30 2.98 2.13
CA ILE A 74 17.61 4.34 1.66
C ILE A 74 16.89 5.41 2.52
N LYS A 75 15.94 5.01 3.36
CA LYS A 75 15.14 5.90 4.22
C LYS A 75 15.81 6.10 5.58
#